data_AF-A0A848G5Z5-F1
#
_entry.id   AF-A0A848G5Z5-F1
#
_cell.length_a   1.000
_cell.length_b   1.000
_cell.length_c   1.000
_cell.angle_alpha   90.00
_cell.angle_beta   90.00
_cell.angle_gamma   90.00
#
_symmetry.space_group_name_H-M   'P 1'
#
loop_
_entity.id
_entity.type
_entity.pdbx_description
1 polymer ?
#
loop_
_entity_poly.entity_id
_entity_poly.type
_entity_poly.pdbx_seq_one_letter_code
_entity_poly.pdbx_strand_id
1 'polypeptide(L)'
;MTDLKSYELPELEALAEQIQAEIAKREQEEADQARAAAEAAAEAERRAIADAEAARLAAEEAAARKVAEVAARVEARAQAKVEAKALATAQKEAVAREAAEKKAAEKQAAAQEAAAKTAATAGPETAAAAPATGATPPAIPGHVRYMHPSNRALTWDGQGGTPDWIQAWLTTGGTLYALEVAAEKLAPRPIPGSFRKD
;
A
#
# COMPACT_ATOMS: atom_id res chain seq x y z
N MET A 1 17.15 5.80 -89.61
CA MET A 1 16.59 7.16 -89.42
C MET A 1 16.20 7.67 -90.79
N THR A 2 14.91 7.87 -91.02
CA THR A 2 14.42 8.58 -92.22
C THR A 2 14.86 10.04 -92.12
N ASP A 3 15.47 10.57 -93.18
CA ASP A 3 15.96 11.96 -93.22
C ASP A 3 14.80 12.92 -93.43
N LEU A 4 14.76 14.05 -92.71
CA LEU A 4 13.69 15.04 -92.84
C LEU A 4 13.63 15.69 -94.24
N LYS A 5 14.73 15.67 -95.00
CA LYS A 5 14.76 16.22 -96.38
C LYS A 5 13.99 15.38 -97.39
N SER A 6 13.55 14.18 -97.02
CA SER A 6 12.80 13.27 -97.90
C SER A 6 11.28 13.44 -97.83
N TYR A 7 10.78 14.30 -96.93
CA TYR A 7 9.35 14.61 -96.79
C TYR A 7 9.01 15.92 -97.48
N GLU A 8 7.85 15.98 -98.14
CA GLU A 8 7.32 17.21 -98.72
C GLU A 8 6.67 18.09 -97.63
N LEU A 9 6.55 19.40 -97.89
CA LEU A 9 5.97 20.36 -96.92
C LEU A 9 4.66 19.90 -96.24
N PRO A 10 3.63 19.39 -96.96
CA PRO A 10 2.40 18.93 -96.31
C PRO A 10 2.59 17.70 -95.41
N GLU A 11 3.55 16.82 -95.72
CA GLU A 11 3.86 15.66 -94.86
C GLU A 11 4.57 16.10 -93.57
N LEU A 12 5.41 17.13 -93.65
CA LEU A 12 6.06 17.73 -92.48
C LEU A 12 5.06 18.44 -91.57
N GLU A 13 4.07 19.14 -92.13
CA GLU A 13 2.99 19.77 -91.36
C GLU A 13 2.16 18.71 -90.62
N ALA A 14 1.75 17.65 -91.31
CA ALA A 14 1.02 16.53 -90.70
C ALA A 14 1.83 15.84 -89.58
N LEU A 15 3.13 15.63 -89.80
CA LEU A 15 4.02 15.07 -88.78
C LEU A 15 4.18 16.01 -87.57
N ALA A 16 4.27 17.33 -87.80
CA ALA A 16 4.34 18.32 -86.73
C ALA A 16 3.05 18.34 -85.88
N GLU A 17 1.88 18.28 -86.52
CA GLU A 17 0.59 18.17 -85.81
C GLU A 17 0.51 16.85 -85.02
N GLN A 18 0.95 15.74 -85.61
CA GLN A 18 0.98 14.45 -84.91
C GLN A 18 1.90 14.48 -83.69
N ILE A 19 3.10 15.07 -83.81
CA ILE A 19 4.04 15.23 -82.70
C ILE A 19 3.43 16.12 -81.61
N GLN A 20 2.79 17.23 -81.96
CA GLN A 20 2.13 18.10 -80.98
C GLN A 20 0.98 17.38 -80.26
N ALA A 21 0.16 16.62 -80.99
CA ALA A 21 -0.91 15.83 -80.41
C ALA A 21 -0.38 14.76 -79.45
N GLU A 22 0.73 14.11 -79.81
CA GLU A 22 1.38 13.12 -78.94
C GLU A 22 2.02 13.76 -77.70
N ILE A 23 2.64 14.94 -77.83
CA ILE A 23 3.15 15.70 -76.67
C ILE A 23 2.00 16.07 -75.73
N ALA A 24 0.93 16.66 -76.24
CA ALA A 24 -0.22 17.06 -75.41
C ALA A 24 -0.87 15.86 -74.71
N LYS A 25 -0.96 14.72 -75.40
CA LYS A 25 -1.44 13.47 -74.79
C LYS A 25 -0.52 13.02 -73.64
N ARG A 26 0.80 13.04 -73.84
CA ARG A 26 1.77 12.64 -72.82
C ARG A 26 1.77 13.59 -71.62
N GLU A 27 1.66 14.89 -71.85
CA GLU A 27 1.54 15.88 -70.78
C GLU A 27 0.27 15.66 -69.95
N GLN A 28 -0.85 15.35 -70.59
CA GLN A 28 -2.08 15.01 -69.90
C GLN A 28 -1.94 13.71 -69.09
N GLU A 29 -1.37 12.66 -69.68
CA GLU A 29 -1.10 11.40 -68.98
C GLU A 29 -0.14 11.57 -67.79
N GLU A 30 0.87 12.43 -67.92
CA GLU A 30 1.80 12.76 -66.84
C GLU A 30 1.11 13.58 -65.73
N ALA A 31 0.26 14.54 -66.10
CA ALA A 31 -0.51 15.31 -65.14
C ALA A 31 -1.50 14.42 -64.36
N ASP A 32 -2.16 13.48 -65.02
CA ASP A 32 -3.06 12.52 -64.39
C ASP A 32 -2.29 11.53 -63.49
N GLN A 33 -1.13 11.05 -63.93
CA GLN A 33 -0.22 10.26 -63.10
C GLN A 33 0.27 11.03 -61.87
N ALA A 34 0.63 12.30 -62.02
CA ALA A 34 1.06 13.14 -60.90
C ALA A 34 -0.07 13.35 -59.89
N ARG A 35 -1.31 13.54 -60.35
CA ARG A 35 -2.50 13.63 -59.48
C ARG A 35 -2.75 12.31 -58.75
N ALA A 36 -2.71 11.18 -59.46
CA ALA A 36 -2.88 9.86 -58.86
C ALA A 36 -1.79 9.54 -57.84
N ALA A 37 -0.53 9.90 -58.13
CA ALA A 37 0.59 9.74 -57.20
C ALA A 37 0.42 10.62 -55.95
N ALA A 38 -0.04 11.86 -56.10
CA ALA A 38 -0.33 12.75 -54.98
C ALA A 38 -1.47 12.22 -54.09
N GLU A 39 -2.54 11.69 -54.70
CA GLU A 39 -3.64 11.07 -53.97
C GLU A 39 -3.18 9.81 -53.23
N ALA A 40 -2.41 8.94 -53.88
CA ALA A 40 -1.85 7.74 -53.26
C ALA A 40 -0.90 8.08 -52.09
N ALA A 41 -0.09 9.14 -52.23
CA ALA A 41 0.77 9.62 -51.14
C ALA A 41 -0.07 10.15 -49.97
N ALA A 42 -1.12 10.92 -50.24
CA ALA A 42 -2.03 11.42 -49.20
C ALA A 42 -2.77 10.27 -48.50
N GLU A 43 -3.18 9.23 -49.22
CA GLU A 43 -3.79 8.04 -48.63
C GLU A 43 -2.80 7.24 -47.78
N ALA A 44 -1.56 7.08 -48.25
CA ALA A 44 -0.50 6.47 -47.48
C ALA A 44 -0.22 7.22 -46.17
N GLU A 45 -0.21 8.56 -46.20
CA GLU A 45 -0.08 9.38 -45.00
C GLU A 45 -1.27 9.18 -44.04
N ARG A 46 -2.51 9.18 -44.55
CA ARG A 46 -3.70 8.92 -43.71
C ARG A 46 -3.63 7.54 -43.06
N ARG A 47 -3.22 6.51 -43.81
CA ARG A 47 -3.03 5.15 -43.28
C ARG A 47 -1.95 5.13 -42.19
N ALA A 48 -0.80 5.77 -42.43
CA ALA A 48 0.26 5.86 -41.44
C ALA A 48 -0.18 6.56 -40.14
N ILE A 49 -0.99 7.61 -40.23
CA ILE A 49 -1.58 8.28 -39.06
C ILE A 49 -2.52 7.34 -38.32
N ALA A 50 -3.39 6.63 -39.05
CA ALA A 50 -4.33 5.68 -38.45
C ALA A 50 -3.61 4.50 -37.75
N ASP A 51 -2.57 3.94 -38.37
CA ASP A 51 -1.74 2.90 -37.77
C ASP A 51 -1.00 3.39 -36.51
N ALA A 52 -0.47 4.62 -36.55
CA ALA A 52 0.17 5.22 -35.38
C ALA A 52 -0.82 5.45 -34.22
N GLU A 53 -2.04 5.89 -34.51
CA GLU A 53 -3.08 6.05 -33.49
C GLU A 53 -3.54 4.70 -32.93
N ALA A 54 -3.74 3.69 -33.78
CA ALA A 54 -4.07 2.34 -33.36
C ALA A 54 -2.97 1.75 -32.46
N ALA A 55 -1.70 1.96 -32.81
CA ALA A 55 -0.57 1.55 -31.97
C ALA A 55 -0.56 2.28 -30.61
N ARG A 56 -0.89 3.57 -30.58
CA ARG A 56 -1.00 4.33 -29.32
C ARG A 56 -2.12 3.79 -28.43
N LEU A 57 -3.30 3.53 -28.99
CA LEU A 57 -4.44 2.95 -28.26
C LEU A 57 -4.11 1.56 -27.71
N ALA A 58 -3.47 0.71 -28.52
CA ALA A 58 -3.03 -0.61 -28.08
C ALA A 58 -1.99 -0.55 -26.96
N ALA A 59 -1.05 0.40 -27.04
CA ALA A 59 -0.06 0.63 -25.99
C ALA A 59 -0.70 1.11 -24.68
N GLU A 60 -1.69 2.01 -24.76
CA GLU A 60 -2.45 2.49 -23.62
C GLU A 60 -3.24 1.36 -22.95
N GLU A 61 -3.93 0.52 -23.74
CA GLU A 61 -4.65 -0.64 -23.20
C GLU A 61 -3.70 -1.65 -22.54
N ALA A 62 -2.55 -1.92 -23.17
CA ALA A 62 -1.53 -2.78 -22.59
C ALA A 62 -0.96 -2.20 -21.28
N ALA A 63 -0.77 -0.88 -21.20
CA ALA A 63 -0.36 -0.20 -19.98
C ALA A 63 -1.45 -0.29 -18.90
N ALA A 64 -2.71 -0.06 -19.25
CA ALA A 64 -3.85 -0.19 -18.34
C ALA A 64 -3.97 -1.61 -17.78
N ARG A 65 -3.81 -2.64 -18.62
CA ARG A 65 -3.78 -4.05 -18.19
C ARG A 65 -2.64 -4.32 -17.20
N LYS A 66 -1.44 -3.80 -17.45
CA LYS A 66 -0.31 -3.94 -16.51
C LYS A 66 -0.56 -3.23 -15.18
N VAL A 67 -1.14 -2.03 -15.22
CA VAL A 67 -1.52 -1.30 -14.01
C VAL A 67 -2.58 -2.08 -13.22
N ALA A 68 -3.59 -2.64 -13.89
CA ALA A 68 -4.61 -3.48 -13.26
C ALA A 68 -4.02 -4.76 -12.65
N GLU A 69 -3.07 -5.42 -13.33
CA GLU A 69 -2.37 -6.58 -12.80
C GLU A 69 -1.58 -6.24 -11.53
N VAL A 70 -0.84 -5.13 -11.54
CA VAL A 70 -0.10 -4.67 -10.35
C VAL A 70 -1.06 -4.33 -9.22
N ALA A 71 -2.17 -3.65 -9.51
CA ALA A 71 -3.20 -3.33 -8.52
C ALA A 71 -3.80 -4.61 -7.90
N ALA A 72 -4.17 -5.58 -8.72
CA ALA A 72 -4.67 -6.88 -8.27
C ALA A 72 -3.65 -7.62 -7.39
N ARG A 73 -2.36 -7.56 -7.75
CA ARG A 73 -1.29 -8.18 -6.94
C ARG A 73 -1.11 -7.49 -5.59
N VAL A 74 -1.23 -6.16 -5.54
CA VAL A 74 -1.17 -5.40 -4.29
C VAL A 74 -2.36 -5.75 -3.39
N GLU A 75 -3.56 -5.82 -3.97
CA GLU A 75 -4.77 -6.19 -3.24
C GLU A 75 -4.71 -7.63 -2.72
N ALA A 76 -4.30 -8.58 -3.56
CA ALA A 76 -4.10 -9.98 -3.15
C ALA A 76 -3.08 -10.09 -2.01
N ARG A 77 -1.98 -9.31 -2.04
CA ARG A 77 -1.00 -9.27 -0.94
C ARG A 77 -1.59 -8.67 0.33
N ALA A 78 -2.47 -7.68 0.21
CA ALA A 78 -3.16 -7.09 1.36
C ALA A 78 -4.13 -8.09 1.99
N GLN A 79 -4.94 -8.78 1.17
CA GLN A 79 -5.85 -9.84 1.61
C GLN A 79 -5.08 -10.99 2.29
N ALA A 80 -3.99 -11.47 1.67
CA ALA A 80 -3.15 -12.52 2.25
C ALA A 80 -2.56 -12.12 3.62
N LYS A 81 -2.21 -10.85 3.83
CA LYS A 81 -1.76 -10.36 5.15
C LYS A 81 -2.90 -10.38 6.18
N VAL A 82 -4.11 -10.01 5.78
CA VAL A 82 -5.29 -10.06 6.66
C VAL A 82 -5.59 -11.50 7.05
N GLU A 83 -5.64 -12.41 6.09
CA GLU A 83 -5.87 -13.84 6.33
C GLU A 83 -4.77 -14.46 7.19
N ALA A 84 -3.49 -14.17 6.91
CA ALA A 84 -2.38 -14.66 7.73
C ALA A 84 -2.47 -14.16 9.18
N LYS A 85 -2.89 -12.91 9.39
CA LYS A 85 -3.11 -12.37 10.74
C LYS A 85 -4.28 -13.07 11.44
N ALA A 86 -5.37 -13.34 10.73
CA ALA A 86 -6.52 -14.08 11.26
C ALA A 86 -6.13 -15.50 11.67
N LEU A 87 -5.42 -16.23 10.81
CA LEU A 87 -4.91 -17.58 11.10
C LEU A 87 -3.92 -17.57 12.29
N ALA A 88 -3.02 -16.59 12.35
CA ALA A 88 -2.09 -16.46 13.49
C ALA A 88 -2.84 -16.18 14.81
N THR A 89 -3.95 -15.45 14.76
CA THR A 89 -4.79 -15.18 15.93
C THR A 89 -5.53 -16.45 16.36
N ALA A 90 -6.16 -17.15 15.41
CA ALA A 90 -6.85 -18.42 15.65
C ALA A 90 -5.89 -19.49 16.22
N GLN A 91 -4.66 -19.58 15.72
CA GLN A 91 -3.65 -20.50 16.26
C GLN A 91 -3.25 -20.15 17.70
N LYS A 92 -3.06 -18.86 18.02
CA LYS A 92 -2.79 -18.43 19.40
C LYS A 92 -3.93 -18.80 20.33
N GLU A 93 -5.17 -18.60 19.90
CA GLU A 93 -6.35 -18.99 20.67
C GLU A 93 -6.46 -20.51 20.84
N ALA A 94 -6.16 -21.30 19.81
CA ALA A 94 -6.15 -22.75 19.89
C ALA A 94 -5.09 -23.27 20.88
N VAL A 95 -3.86 -22.73 20.81
CA VAL A 95 -2.79 -23.07 21.76
C VAL A 95 -3.17 -22.66 23.19
N ALA A 96 -3.79 -21.50 23.38
CA ALA A 96 -4.27 -21.07 24.69
C ALA A 96 -5.38 -21.98 25.24
N ARG A 97 -6.31 -22.45 24.39
CA ARG A 97 -7.35 -23.41 24.76
C ARG A 97 -6.74 -24.76 25.16
N GLU A 98 -5.79 -25.29 24.38
CA GLU A 98 -5.10 -26.55 24.71
C GLU A 98 -4.33 -26.43 26.03
N ALA A 99 -3.65 -25.31 26.27
CA ALA A 99 -2.96 -25.05 27.54
C ALA A 99 -3.93 -24.95 28.73
N ALA A 100 -5.09 -24.29 28.54
CA ALA A 100 -6.14 -24.22 29.55
C ALA A 100 -6.73 -25.60 29.86
N GLU A 101 -6.94 -26.43 28.84
CA GLU A 101 -7.44 -27.81 28.99
C GLU A 101 -6.41 -28.69 29.73
N LYS A 102 -5.13 -28.64 29.36
CA LYS A 102 -4.05 -29.35 30.06
C LYS A 102 -3.97 -28.93 31.54
N LYS A 103 -4.06 -27.62 31.82
CA LYS A 103 -4.04 -27.10 33.20
C LYS A 103 -5.30 -27.50 33.99
N ALA A 104 -6.46 -27.56 33.33
CA ALA A 104 -7.69 -28.05 33.94
C ALA A 104 -7.61 -29.55 34.25
N ALA A 105 -7.07 -30.36 33.33
CA ALA A 105 -6.84 -31.79 33.53
C ALA A 105 -5.85 -32.06 34.67
N GLU A 106 -4.74 -31.32 34.74
CA GLU A 106 -3.76 -31.42 35.84
C GLU A 106 -4.37 -31.02 37.18
N LYS A 107 -5.17 -29.95 37.22
CA LYS A 107 -5.91 -29.55 38.43
C LYS A 107 -6.95 -30.59 38.85
N GLN A 108 -7.62 -31.24 37.90
CA GLN A 108 -8.56 -32.33 38.19
C GLN A 108 -7.83 -33.59 38.71
N ALA A 109 -6.68 -33.93 38.14
CA ALA A 109 -5.84 -35.03 38.63
C ALA A 109 -5.33 -34.75 40.06
N ALA A 110 -4.82 -33.54 40.32
CA ALA A 110 -4.40 -33.12 41.66
C ALA A 110 -5.56 -33.08 42.66
N ALA A 111 -6.76 -32.68 42.23
CA ALA A 111 -7.96 -32.71 43.07
C ALA A 111 -8.43 -34.14 43.38
N GLN A 112 -8.28 -35.09 42.44
CA GLN A 112 -8.56 -36.51 42.70
C GLN A 112 -7.51 -37.13 43.62
N GLU A 113 -6.23 -36.78 43.47
CA GLU A 113 -5.16 -37.23 44.39
C GLU A 113 -5.34 -36.63 45.80
N ALA A 114 -5.74 -35.35 45.89
CA ALA A 114 -6.09 -34.72 47.15
C ALA A 114 -7.36 -35.33 47.77
N ALA A 115 -8.39 -35.65 46.99
CA ALA A 115 -9.60 -36.34 47.46
C ALA A 115 -9.31 -37.77 47.94
N ALA A 116 -8.36 -38.46 47.30
CA ALA A 116 -7.88 -39.76 47.75
C ALA A 116 -7.10 -39.67 49.07
N LYS A 117 -6.38 -38.57 49.33
CA LYS A 117 -5.70 -38.32 50.62
C LYS A 117 -6.64 -37.78 51.71
N THR A 118 -7.66 -37.00 51.38
CA THR A 118 -8.61 -36.45 52.39
C THR A 118 -9.69 -37.45 52.80
N ALA A 119 -9.90 -38.54 52.06
CA ALA A 119 -10.71 -39.67 52.53
C ALA A 119 -10.09 -40.40 53.75
N ALA A 120 -8.83 -40.13 54.10
CA ALA A 120 -8.14 -40.71 55.26
C ALA A 120 -8.06 -39.78 56.50
N THR A 121 -8.53 -38.53 56.43
CA THR A 121 -8.46 -37.60 57.57
C THR A 121 -9.52 -36.51 57.47
N ALA A 122 -10.71 -36.80 57.99
CA ALA A 122 -11.77 -35.83 58.21
C ALA A 122 -11.71 -35.31 59.65
N GLY A 123 -11.53 -33.99 59.80
CA GLY A 123 -11.60 -33.25 61.06
C GLY A 123 -11.50 -31.74 60.78
N PRO A 124 -12.53 -30.92 61.04
CA PRO A 124 -12.67 -29.57 60.48
C PRO A 124 -12.21 -28.48 61.46
N GLU A 125 -11.98 -27.25 60.96
CA GLU A 125 -12.52 -25.97 61.46
C GLU A 125 -11.71 -24.73 61.01
N THR A 126 -12.43 -23.85 60.29
CA THR A 126 -12.61 -22.41 60.57
C THR A 126 -11.56 -21.35 60.16
N ALA A 127 -12.13 -20.20 59.75
CA ALA A 127 -11.59 -18.83 59.62
C ALA A 127 -10.79 -18.51 58.35
N ALA A 128 -11.37 -17.76 57.39
CA ALA A 128 -11.59 -16.31 57.39
C ALA A 128 -10.31 -15.48 57.12
N ALA A 129 -10.34 -14.68 56.04
CA ALA A 129 -9.96 -13.27 55.98
C ALA A 129 -9.38 -12.88 54.61
N ALA A 130 -9.98 -11.86 54.01
CA ALA A 130 -9.31 -10.97 53.05
C ALA A 130 -8.21 -10.15 53.76
N PRO A 131 -7.27 -9.56 53.01
CA PRO A 131 -7.33 -8.11 52.77
C PRO A 131 -7.09 -7.77 51.28
N ALA A 132 -7.82 -6.84 50.68
CA ALA A 132 -7.65 -5.39 50.74
C ALA A 132 -6.34 -4.86 50.10
N THR A 133 -6.54 -4.20 48.95
CA THR A 133 -6.05 -2.85 48.62
C THR A 133 -4.55 -2.57 48.70
N GLY A 134 -3.96 -2.30 47.53
CA GLY A 134 -2.67 -1.62 47.37
C GLY A 134 -2.77 -0.44 46.41
N ALA A 135 -3.74 0.45 46.62
CA ALA A 135 -3.62 1.82 46.18
C ALA A 135 -2.95 2.60 47.32
N THR A 136 -1.89 3.34 47.01
CA THR A 136 -1.79 4.81 47.21
C THR A 136 -0.30 5.24 47.22
N PRO A 137 0.04 6.40 46.63
CA PRO A 137 1.40 6.94 46.55
C PRO A 137 1.81 7.58 47.89
N PRO A 138 3.07 8.00 48.06
CA PRO A 138 3.32 9.44 47.93
C PRO A 138 4.73 9.77 47.41
N ALA A 139 4.82 10.60 46.38
CA ALA A 139 5.98 11.46 46.20
C ALA A 139 5.50 12.87 45.83
N ILE A 140 5.84 13.78 46.73
CA ILE A 140 5.70 15.24 46.70
C ILE A 140 6.41 15.77 45.42
N PRO A 141 5.96 16.89 44.82
CA PRO A 141 5.95 17.07 43.38
C PRO A 141 7.36 17.34 42.81
N GLY A 142 7.98 16.30 42.27
CA GLY A 142 9.02 16.41 41.25
C GLY A 142 8.37 16.08 39.91
N HIS A 143 8.58 16.91 38.89
CA HIS A 143 7.80 16.84 37.65
C HIS A 143 7.82 15.43 37.04
N VAL A 144 6.69 14.99 36.49
CA VAL A 144 6.67 13.82 35.61
C VAL A 144 7.33 14.24 34.30
N ARG A 145 8.50 13.65 33.97
CA ARG A 145 9.21 13.95 32.72
C ARG A 145 8.59 13.25 31.52
N TYR A 146 8.19 11.99 31.68
CA TYR A 146 7.69 11.13 30.61
C TYR A 146 6.32 10.53 30.98
N MET A 147 5.38 10.53 30.04
CA MET A 147 4.06 9.92 30.24
C MET A 147 3.60 9.21 28.97
N HIS A 148 2.98 8.03 29.12
CA HIS A 148 2.47 7.28 27.99
C HIS A 148 1.20 7.94 27.38
N PRO A 149 1.14 8.15 26.04
CA PRO A 149 0.05 8.91 25.41
C PRO A 149 -1.33 8.24 25.52
N SER A 150 -1.38 6.90 25.57
CA SER A 150 -2.64 6.17 25.69
C SER A 150 -3.00 5.77 27.11
N ASN A 151 -2.07 5.87 28.07
CA ASN A 151 -2.29 5.42 29.44
C ASN A 151 -1.61 6.36 30.45
N ARG A 152 -2.40 7.31 30.97
CA ARG A 152 -1.93 8.33 31.92
C ARG A 152 -1.45 7.79 33.27
N ALA A 153 -1.71 6.52 33.58
CA ALA A 153 -1.20 5.89 34.81
C ALA A 153 0.27 5.48 34.69
N LEU A 154 0.80 5.42 33.47
CA LEU A 154 2.20 5.12 33.19
C LEU A 154 2.98 6.43 33.07
N THR A 155 3.52 6.87 34.19
CA THR A 155 4.38 8.04 34.33
C THR A 155 5.78 7.62 34.75
N TRP A 156 6.80 8.33 34.28
CA TRP A 156 8.17 8.17 34.73
C TRP A 156 8.84 9.53 34.85
N ASP A 157 9.44 9.78 36.00
CA ASP A 157 10.11 11.05 36.33
C ASP A 157 11.52 11.15 35.73
N GLY A 158 12.03 10.07 35.12
CA GLY A 158 13.35 10.02 34.52
C GLY A 158 14.48 9.77 35.54
N GLN A 159 14.16 9.48 36.80
CA GLN A 159 15.12 8.95 37.78
C GLN A 159 15.00 7.43 37.89
N GLY A 160 16.14 6.79 38.13
CA GLY A 160 16.25 5.35 38.28
C GLY A 160 16.24 4.57 36.97
N GLY A 161 15.99 3.26 37.07
CA GLY A 161 15.97 2.36 35.92
C GLY A 161 14.79 2.63 34.99
N THR A 162 15.03 2.54 33.68
CA THR A 162 13.98 2.74 32.67
C THR A 162 12.91 1.66 32.79
N PRO A 163 11.63 2.01 33.00
CA PRO A 163 10.55 1.04 33.10
C PRO A 163 10.27 0.34 31.77
N ASP A 164 9.75 -0.89 31.85
CA ASP A 164 9.52 -1.78 30.70
C ASP A 164 8.64 -1.16 29.60
N TRP A 165 7.62 -0.40 29.97
CA TRP A 165 6.72 0.25 29.02
C TRP A 165 7.42 1.31 28.13
N ILE A 166 8.49 1.93 28.63
CA ILE A 166 9.30 2.86 27.84
C ILE A 166 10.16 2.10 26.84
N GLN A 167 10.74 0.97 27.23
CA GLN A 167 11.49 0.10 26.32
C GLN A 167 10.57 -0.46 25.22
N ALA A 168 9.36 -0.87 25.57
CA ALA A 168 8.34 -1.29 24.61
C ALA A 168 7.97 -0.16 23.63
N TRP A 169 7.84 1.08 24.12
CA TRP A 169 7.57 2.27 23.30
C TRP A 169 8.70 2.56 22.31
N LEU A 170 9.96 2.51 22.79
CA LEU A 170 11.14 2.71 21.95
C LEU A 170 11.27 1.61 20.89
N THR A 171 10.99 0.35 21.25
CA THR A 171 10.99 -0.79 20.32
C THR A 171 9.91 -0.67 19.25
N THR A 172 8.79 -0.04 19.58
CA THR A 172 7.68 0.24 18.64
C THR A 172 8.03 1.39 17.68
N GLY A 173 9.19 2.04 17.85
CA GLY A 173 9.62 3.18 17.04
C GLY A 173 9.15 4.53 17.57
N GLY A 174 8.59 4.58 18.78
CA GLY A 174 8.32 5.83 19.49
C GLY A 174 9.61 6.44 20.03
N THR A 175 9.60 7.75 20.32
CA THR A 175 10.76 8.46 20.89
C THR A 175 10.47 8.88 22.34
N LEU A 176 11.52 9.04 23.15
CA LEU A 176 11.41 9.63 24.48
C LEU A 176 10.82 11.05 24.43
N TYR A 177 11.13 11.80 23.38
CA TYR A 177 10.57 13.14 23.14
C TYR A 177 9.04 13.12 23.01
N ALA A 178 8.46 12.12 22.34
CA ALA A 178 7.01 11.99 22.25
C ALA A 178 6.35 11.76 23.62
N LEU A 179 7.05 11.07 24.54
CA LEU A 179 6.58 10.83 25.90
C LEU A 179 6.72 12.09 26.78
N GLU A 180 7.73 12.94 26.55
CA GLU A 180 7.87 14.25 27.20
C GLU A 180 6.74 15.19 26.81
N VAL A 181 6.44 15.29 25.51
CA VAL A 181 5.35 16.12 25.01
C VAL A 181 4.00 15.61 25.54
N ALA A 182 3.83 14.30 25.66
CA ALA A 182 2.63 13.71 26.27
C ALA A 182 2.54 14.02 27.77
N ALA A 183 3.66 13.98 28.51
CA ALA A 183 3.70 14.41 29.91
C ALA A 183 3.34 15.89 30.05
N GLU A 184 3.90 16.77 29.23
CA GLU A 184 3.62 18.21 29.30
C GLU A 184 2.16 18.54 28.99
N LYS A 185 1.56 17.85 28.00
CA LYS A 185 0.18 18.08 27.60
C LYS A 185 -0.86 17.50 28.55
N LEU A 186 -0.57 16.40 29.24
CA LEU A 186 -1.53 15.68 30.07
C LEU A 186 -1.22 15.72 31.58
N ALA A 187 -0.11 16.33 32.01
CA ALA A 187 0.17 16.49 33.43
C ALA A 187 -0.90 17.37 34.12
N PRO A 188 -1.37 16.99 35.32
CA PRO A 188 -2.20 17.87 36.12
C PRO A 188 -1.39 19.11 36.48
N ARG A 189 -1.90 20.29 36.13
CA ARG A 189 -1.26 21.58 36.45
C ARG A 189 -1.04 21.65 37.97
N PRO A 190 0.19 21.90 38.45
CA PRO A 190 0.39 22.15 39.87
C PRO A 190 -0.40 23.41 40.24
N ILE A 191 -1.12 23.36 41.36
CA ILE A 191 -1.77 24.54 41.93
C ILE A 191 -0.64 25.54 42.24
N PRO A 192 -0.70 26.79 41.73
CA PRO A 192 0.34 27.77 42.02
C PRO A 192 0.40 28.01 43.54
N GLY A 193 1.61 28.23 44.06
CA GLY A 193 1.86 28.42 45.49
C GLY A 193 1.05 29.53 46.16
N SER A 194 0.38 30.38 45.37
CA SER A 194 -0.58 31.40 45.82
C SER A 194 -1.88 30.86 46.44
N PHE A 195 -2.13 29.54 46.41
CA PHE A 195 -3.30 28.90 47.05
C PHE A 195 -2.97 28.01 48.27
N ARG A 196 -1.69 27.90 48.68
CA ARG A 196 -1.34 27.25 49.95
C ARG A 196 -1.51 28.29 51.07
N LYS A 197 -2.65 28.23 51.77
CA LYS A 197 -2.84 28.92 53.06
C LYS A 197 -2.00 28.18 54.11
N ASP A 198 -1.24 28.94 54.92
CA ASP A 198 -0.52 28.48 56.12
C ASP A 198 -1.39 27.66 57.09
#